data_AF-A0A1I2CWT6-F1
#
_entry.id   AF-A0A1I2CWT6-F1
#
_cell.length_a   1.000
_cell.length_b   1.000
_cell.length_c   1.000
_cell.angle_alpha   90.00
_cell.angle_beta   90.00
_cell.angle_gamma   90.00
#
_symmetry.space_group_name_H-M   'P 1'
#
loop_
_entity.id
_entity.type
_entity.pdbx_description
1 polymer ?
#
loop_
_entity_poly.entity_id
_entity_poly.type
_entity_poly.pdbx_seq_one_letter_code
_entity_poly.pdbx_strand_id
1 'polypeptide(L)'
;MTVLEQALVEAAADARSAAWDIVWHESIDQGSAVAGSEALLPWLASVCGRFAAGEREKALVLAGLIAVDTVDGERERHAGAIAALRALTLENLAAGASDERIFVYLQQAVLGFDGDDLWGRRLDLINDGEADVECPSCEADLVVSLDPDDSEIEPDLSAELAGRLHAEAVKAGFPEVAAAVGLLFGRGVCPECGTSFSVAEQLAA
;
A
#
# COMPACT_ATOMS: atom_id res chain seq x y z
N MET A 1 -32.13 -7.13 3.45
CA MET A 1 -30.92 -6.42 3.87
C MET A 1 -29.96 -7.46 4.38
N THR A 2 -28.91 -7.75 3.63
CA THR A 2 -27.81 -8.64 4.04
C THR A 2 -26.97 -7.96 5.13
N VAL A 3 -26.12 -8.73 5.80
CA VAL A 3 -25.18 -8.19 6.80
C VAL A 3 -24.24 -7.15 6.17
N LEU A 4 -23.73 -7.43 4.96
CA LEU A 4 -22.91 -6.48 4.20
C LEU A 4 -23.68 -5.22 3.79
N GLU A 5 -24.92 -5.34 3.32
CA GLU A 5 -25.75 -4.17 2.96
C GLU A 5 -25.97 -3.24 4.16
N GLN A 6 -26.20 -3.80 5.35
CA GLN A 6 -26.31 -3.01 6.58
C GLN A 6 -24.96 -2.37 6.94
N ALA A 7 -23.87 -3.12 6.86
CA ALA A 7 -22.54 -2.62 7.16
C ALA A 7 -22.15 -1.44 6.26
N LEU A 8 -22.46 -1.49 4.96
CA LEU A 8 -22.24 -0.39 4.03
C LEU A 8 -23.01 0.88 4.44
N VAL A 9 -24.24 0.75 4.93
CA VAL A 9 -25.02 1.91 5.41
C VAL A 9 -24.38 2.54 6.65
N GLU A 10 -23.99 1.72 7.62
CA GLU A 10 -23.40 2.18 8.88
C GLU A 10 -22.01 2.78 8.66
N ALA A 11 -21.16 2.13 7.84
CA ALA A 11 -19.84 2.61 7.46
C ALA A 11 -19.92 3.95 6.69
N ALA A 12 -20.93 4.13 5.85
CA ALA A 12 -21.15 5.35 5.10
C ALA A 12 -21.61 6.54 5.96
N ALA A 13 -22.20 6.27 7.13
CA ALA A 13 -22.71 7.28 8.06
C ALA A 13 -21.65 7.76 9.06
N ASP A 14 -20.70 6.90 9.42
CA ASP A 14 -19.62 7.20 10.35
C ASP A 14 -18.31 6.52 9.93
N ALA A 15 -17.30 7.33 9.63
CA ALA A 15 -15.98 6.89 9.24
C ALA A 15 -15.28 6.03 10.32
N ARG A 16 -15.69 6.18 11.57
CA ARG A 16 -15.17 5.43 12.73
C ARG A 16 -16.03 4.23 13.11
N SER A 17 -17.05 3.91 12.32
CA SER A 17 -17.92 2.77 12.58
C SER A 17 -17.16 1.44 12.52
N ALA A 18 -17.45 0.55 13.47
CA ALA A 18 -16.98 -0.84 13.44
C ALA A 18 -17.50 -1.62 12.20
N ALA A 19 -18.54 -1.13 11.54
CA ALA A 19 -19.04 -1.70 10.30
C ALA A 19 -17.98 -1.75 9.18
N TRP A 20 -16.96 -0.88 9.24
CA TRP A 20 -15.82 -0.96 8.32
C TRP A 20 -15.03 -2.25 8.44
N ASP A 21 -15.03 -2.93 9.60
CA ASP A 21 -14.40 -4.26 9.72
C ASP A 21 -15.16 -5.28 8.90
N ILE A 22 -16.50 -5.25 8.93
CA ILE A 22 -17.32 -6.17 8.12
C ILE A 22 -17.08 -5.89 6.63
N VAL A 23 -17.12 -4.62 6.22
CA VAL A 23 -16.84 -4.26 4.81
C VAL A 23 -15.46 -4.74 4.39
N TRP A 24 -14.44 -4.59 5.24
CA TRP A 24 -13.09 -5.07 4.96
C TRP A 24 -13.04 -6.58 4.77
N HIS A 25 -13.52 -7.37 5.74
CA HIS A 25 -13.44 -8.84 5.69
C HIS A 25 -14.25 -9.46 4.55
N GLU A 26 -15.35 -8.82 4.15
CA GLU A 26 -16.15 -9.30 3.01
C GLU A 26 -15.54 -8.91 1.65
N SER A 27 -14.66 -7.91 1.62
CA SER A 27 -14.06 -7.39 0.38
C SER A 27 -12.61 -7.83 0.16
N ILE A 28 -11.90 -8.22 1.22
CA ILE A 28 -10.47 -8.58 1.19
C ILE A 28 -10.28 -9.96 1.83
N ASP A 29 -9.64 -10.87 1.10
CA ASP A 29 -9.18 -12.18 1.59
C ASP A 29 -7.66 -12.25 1.50
N GLN A 30 -7.00 -12.42 2.65
CA GLN A 30 -5.53 -12.52 2.77
C GLN A 30 -4.76 -11.42 2.01
N GLY A 31 -5.24 -10.18 2.09
CA GLY A 31 -4.59 -9.03 1.44
C GLY A 31 -4.96 -8.82 -0.04
N SER A 32 -5.76 -9.71 -0.63
CA SER A 32 -6.26 -9.58 -2.01
C SER A 32 -7.76 -9.31 -2.05
N ALA A 33 -8.23 -8.58 -3.05
CA ALA A 33 -9.64 -8.30 -3.22
C ALA A 33 -10.42 -9.58 -3.57
N VAL A 34 -11.53 -9.80 -2.86
CA VAL A 34 -12.52 -10.82 -3.20
C VAL A 34 -13.14 -10.45 -4.55
N ALA A 35 -13.29 -11.42 -5.45
CA ALA A 35 -13.89 -11.18 -6.77
C ALA A 35 -15.27 -10.50 -6.67
N GLY A 36 -15.47 -9.42 -7.43
CA GLY A 36 -16.68 -8.59 -7.37
C GLY A 36 -16.54 -7.35 -6.49
N SER A 37 -15.47 -7.24 -5.70
CA SER A 37 -15.23 -6.08 -4.83
C SER A 37 -14.95 -4.79 -5.62
N GLU A 38 -14.54 -4.87 -6.88
CA GLU A 38 -14.38 -3.73 -7.78
C GLU A 38 -15.66 -2.88 -7.88
N ALA A 39 -16.83 -3.51 -7.71
CA ALA A 39 -18.13 -2.83 -7.67
C ALA A 39 -18.26 -1.83 -6.50
N LEU A 40 -17.42 -1.94 -5.47
CA LEU A 40 -17.40 -1.01 -4.33
C LEU A 40 -16.66 0.30 -4.64
N LEU A 41 -15.79 0.35 -5.67
CA LEU A 41 -14.97 1.55 -5.96
C LEU A 41 -15.80 2.83 -6.11
N PRO A 42 -16.93 2.86 -6.86
CA PRO A 42 -17.77 4.05 -6.94
C PRO A 42 -18.43 4.44 -5.60
N TRP A 43 -18.80 3.45 -4.79
CA TRP A 43 -19.38 3.69 -3.46
C TRP A 43 -18.33 4.27 -2.51
N LEU A 44 -17.11 3.70 -2.48
CA LEU A 44 -15.98 4.20 -1.71
C LEU A 44 -15.64 5.64 -2.10
N ALA A 45 -15.58 5.96 -3.40
CA ALA A 45 -15.33 7.31 -3.88
C ALA A 45 -16.37 8.32 -3.34
N SER A 46 -17.65 7.95 -3.37
CA SER A 46 -18.75 8.77 -2.84
C SER A 46 -18.66 8.96 -1.32
N VAL A 47 -18.39 7.88 -0.58
CA VAL A 47 -18.30 7.92 0.90
C VAL A 47 -17.09 8.74 1.35
N CYS A 48 -15.90 8.47 0.80
CA CYS A 48 -14.68 9.22 1.10
C CYS A 48 -14.81 10.71 0.80
N GLY A 49 -15.56 11.08 -0.25
CA GLY A 49 -15.82 12.48 -0.59
C GLY A 49 -16.68 13.25 0.42
N ARG A 50 -17.34 12.56 1.36
CA ARG A 50 -18.16 13.19 2.41
C ARG A 50 -17.45 13.31 3.75
N PHE A 51 -16.41 12.51 3.98
CA PHE A 51 -15.61 12.56 5.20
C PHE A 51 -14.57 13.66 5.13
N ALA A 52 -14.16 14.17 6.29
CA ALA A 52 -12.97 15.00 6.37
C ALA A 52 -11.74 14.19 5.98
N ALA A 53 -10.68 14.85 5.49
CA ALA A 53 -9.46 14.20 5.01
C ALA A 53 -8.96 13.11 5.97
N GLY A 54 -8.60 13.47 7.21
CA GLY A 54 -8.07 12.52 8.20
C GLY A 54 -9.04 11.45 8.71
N GLU A 55 -10.32 11.48 8.33
CA GLU A 55 -11.29 10.47 8.75
C GLU A 55 -11.44 9.32 7.72
N ARG A 56 -11.02 9.52 6.47
CA ARG A 56 -11.26 8.53 5.39
C ARG A 56 -10.13 7.50 5.20
N GLU A 57 -9.13 7.45 6.08
CA GLU A 57 -7.94 6.60 5.95
C GLU A 57 -8.28 5.13 5.65
N LYS A 58 -9.07 4.48 6.52
CA LYS A 58 -9.45 3.07 6.36
C LYS A 58 -10.16 2.79 5.04
N ALA A 59 -11.05 3.69 4.62
CA ALA A 59 -11.80 3.56 3.38
C ALA A 59 -10.90 3.73 2.13
N LEU A 60 -9.93 4.64 2.19
CA LEU A 60 -8.97 4.86 1.11
C LEU A 60 -7.98 3.70 0.97
N VAL A 61 -7.49 3.15 2.09
CA VAL A 61 -6.62 1.96 2.07
C VAL A 61 -7.35 0.77 1.46
N LEU A 62 -8.59 0.50 1.92
CA LEU A 62 -9.43 -0.56 1.32
C LEU A 62 -9.61 -0.36 -0.18
N ALA A 63 -9.89 0.87 -0.61
CA ALA A 63 -10.06 1.19 -2.02
C ALA A 63 -8.79 0.95 -2.84
N GLY A 64 -7.61 1.23 -2.28
CA GLY A 64 -6.32 0.96 -2.91
C GLY A 64 -6.07 -0.52 -3.16
N LEU A 65 -6.36 -1.36 -2.15
CA LEU A 65 -6.27 -2.82 -2.24
C LEU A 65 -7.24 -3.38 -3.30
N ILE A 66 -8.48 -2.89 -3.34
CA ILE A 66 -9.42 -3.29 -4.38
C ILE A 66 -8.93 -2.85 -5.76
N ALA A 67 -8.40 -1.62 -5.87
CA ALA A 67 -7.94 -1.07 -7.13
C ALA A 67 -6.75 -1.85 -7.70
N VAL A 68 -5.80 -2.33 -6.87
CA VAL A 68 -4.64 -3.09 -7.39
C VAL A 68 -5.03 -4.47 -7.95
N ASP A 69 -6.13 -5.06 -7.50
CA ASP A 69 -6.71 -6.30 -8.05
C ASP A 69 -7.70 -6.05 -9.20
N THR A 70 -8.07 -4.80 -9.45
CA THR A 70 -9.00 -4.44 -10.52
C THR A 70 -8.23 -4.29 -11.84
N VAL A 71 -8.41 -5.26 -12.75
CA VAL A 71 -7.70 -5.39 -14.03
C VAL A 71 -8.55 -5.03 -15.26
N ASP A 72 -7.87 -4.77 -16.38
CA ASP A 72 -8.44 -4.63 -17.72
C ASP A 72 -9.73 -3.77 -17.80
N GLY A 73 -10.79 -4.32 -18.40
CA GLY A 73 -12.04 -3.60 -18.65
C GLY A 73 -12.81 -3.19 -17.40
N GLU A 74 -12.58 -3.83 -16.25
CA GLU A 74 -13.14 -3.39 -14.97
C GLU A 74 -12.44 -2.12 -14.48
N ARG A 75 -11.11 -2.04 -14.66
CA ARG A 75 -10.35 -0.85 -14.33
C ARG A 75 -10.79 0.35 -15.17
N GLU A 76 -10.97 0.14 -16.48
CA GLU A 76 -11.49 1.16 -17.39
C GLU A 76 -12.92 1.61 -17.00
N ARG A 77 -13.79 0.65 -16.65
CA ARG A 77 -15.16 0.93 -16.19
C ARG A 77 -15.17 1.79 -14.92
N HIS A 78 -14.23 1.57 -14.01
CA HIS A 78 -14.12 2.27 -12.74
C HIS A 78 -13.12 3.43 -12.74
N ALA A 79 -12.54 3.81 -13.89
CA ALA A 79 -11.47 4.81 -13.98
C ALA A 79 -11.81 6.15 -13.32
N GLY A 80 -13.06 6.61 -13.45
CA GLY A 80 -13.51 7.85 -12.80
C GLY A 80 -13.53 7.76 -11.26
N ALA A 81 -13.93 6.61 -10.72
CA ALA A 81 -13.91 6.37 -9.27
C ALA A 81 -12.47 6.23 -8.75
N ILE A 82 -11.62 5.50 -9.47
CA ILE A 82 -10.20 5.34 -9.17
C ILE A 82 -9.49 6.70 -9.14
N ALA A 83 -9.73 7.56 -10.14
CA ALA A 83 -9.16 8.90 -10.18
C ALA A 83 -9.63 9.78 -9.00
N ALA A 84 -10.91 9.70 -8.62
CA ALA A 84 -11.45 10.43 -7.48
C ALA A 84 -10.83 9.94 -6.16
N LEU A 85 -10.76 8.63 -5.95
CA LEU A 85 -10.14 8.03 -4.77
C LEU A 85 -8.67 8.41 -4.65
N ARG A 86 -7.91 8.36 -5.74
CA ARG A 86 -6.53 8.81 -5.79
C ARG A 86 -6.38 10.28 -5.35
N ALA A 87 -7.22 11.18 -5.86
CA ALA A 87 -7.19 12.59 -5.47
C ALA A 87 -7.49 12.78 -3.98
N LEU A 88 -8.46 12.03 -3.44
CA LEU A 88 -8.80 12.04 -2.02
C LEU A 88 -7.66 11.46 -1.17
N THR A 89 -6.92 10.44 -1.64
CA THR A 89 -5.74 9.92 -0.94
C THR A 89 -4.63 10.95 -0.86
N LEU A 90 -4.34 11.65 -1.96
CA LEU A 90 -3.34 12.72 -1.97
C LEU A 90 -3.72 13.90 -1.07
N GLU A 91 -4.99 14.30 -1.06
CA GLU A 91 -5.47 15.31 -0.12
C GLU A 91 -5.35 14.83 1.34
N ASN A 92 -5.57 13.54 1.61
CA ASN A 92 -5.40 13.00 2.96
C ASN A 92 -3.93 13.02 3.41
N LEU A 93 -3.02 12.56 2.55
CA LEU A 93 -1.57 12.61 2.78
C LEU A 93 -1.09 14.05 3.03
N ALA A 94 -1.65 15.03 2.29
CA ALA A 94 -1.33 16.45 2.49
C ALA A 94 -1.88 17.02 3.80
N ALA A 95 -2.98 16.49 4.32
CA ALA A 95 -3.54 16.85 5.63
C ALA A 95 -2.76 16.23 6.80
N GLY A 96 -1.94 15.21 6.53
CA GLY A 96 -1.16 14.45 7.50
C GLY A 96 -1.83 13.12 7.84
N ALA A 97 -1.09 12.03 7.65
CA ALA A 97 -1.51 10.70 8.08
C ALA A 97 -1.54 10.61 9.62
N SER A 98 -2.43 9.78 10.15
CA SER A 98 -2.58 9.60 11.60
C SER A 98 -1.35 8.96 12.26
N ASP A 99 -0.68 8.03 11.58
CA ASP A 99 0.60 7.44 11.98
C ASP A 99 1.43 7.00 10.76
N GLU A 100 2.65 6.53 11.01
CA GLU A 100 3.61 6.11 9.98
C GLU A 100 3.14 4.87 9.18
N ARG A 101 2.41 3.95 9.82
CA ARG A 101 1.91 2.75 9.14
C ARG A 101 0.79 3.10 8.17
N ILE A 102 -0.13 3.96 8.62
CA ILE A 102 -1.19 4.50 7.77
C ILE A 102 -0.59 5.34 6.64
N PHE A 103 0.49 6.10 6.88
CA PHE A 103 1.20 6.79 5.80
C PHE A 103 1.66 5.81 4.71
N VAL A 104 2.33 4.71 5.07
CA VAL A 104 2.75 3.67 4.12
C VAL A 104 1.56 3.08 3.36
N TYR A 105 0.48 2.72 4.06
CA TYR A 105 -0.71 2.17 3.40
C TYR A 105 -1.41 3.15 2.44
N LEU A 106 -1.41 4.45 2.75
CA LEU A 106 -1.95 5.47 1.86
C LEU A 106 -1.05 5.66 0.63
N GLN A 107 0.27 5.62 0.79
CA GLN A 107 1.21 5.63 -0.33
C GLN A 107 1.01 4.41 -1.23
N GLN A 108 0.86 3.23 -0.63
CA GLN A 108 0.52 1.99 -1.33
C GLN A 108 -0.80 2.10 -2.09
N ALA A 109 -1.81 2.71 -1.47
CA ALA A 109 -3.09 2.95 -2.14
C ALA A 109 -2.94 3.87 -3.37
N VAL A 110 -2.12 4.93 -3.29
CA VAL A 110 -1.82 5.77 -4.47
C VAL A 110 -1.23 4.94 -5.61
N LEU A 111 -0.28 4.05 -5.31
CA LEU A 111 0.34 3.15 -6.29
C LEU A 111 -0.69 2.17 -6.89
N GLY A 112 -1.56 1.60 -6.06
CA GLY A 112 -2.66 0.76 -6.51
C GLY A 112 -3.66 1.50 -7.42
N PHE A 113 -3.93 2.78 -7.17
CA PHE A 113 -4.74 3.62 -8.09
C PHE A 113 -4.00 3.98 -9.38
N ASP A 114 -2.68 4.16 -9.32
CA ASP A 114 -1.83 4.40 -10.50
C ASP A 114 -1.65 3.15 -11.37
N GLY A 115 -2.02 1.97 -10.86
CA GLY A 115 -1.91 0.70 -11.58
C GLY A 115 -0.53 0.08 -11.46
N ASP A 116 0.21 0.41 -10.40
CA ASP A 116 1.45 -0.27 -10.04
C ASP A 116 1.11 -1.55 -9.27
N ASP A 117 1.15 -2.68 -9.97
CA ASP A 117 0.76 -3.98 -9.41
C ASP A 117 1.75 -4.51 -8.38
N LEU A 118 3.03 -4.14 -8.47
CA LEU A 118 4.07 -4.61 -7.57
C LEU A 118 4.01 -3.83 -6.26
N TRP A 119 4.21 -2.51 -6.32
CA TRP A 119 4.30 -1.68 -5.13
C TRP A 119 2.94 -1.28 -4.58
N GLY A 120 1.87 -1.39 -5.38
CA GLY A 120 0.50 -1.37 -4.86
C GLY A 120 0.17 -2.56 -3.94
N ARG A 121 0.99 -3.63 -3.97
CA ARG A 121 0.81 -4.82 -3.13
C ARG A 121 1.86 -5.02 -2.06
N ARG A 122 3.10 -4.56 -2.29
CA ARG A 122 4.26 -4.93 -1.46
C ARG A 122 4.89 -3.77 -0.69
N LEU A 123 4.37 -2.55 -0.80
CA LEU A 123 4.97 -1.42 -0.09
C LEU A 123 4.81 -1.54 1.44
N ASP A 124 3.80 -2.27 1.90
CA ASP A 124 3.52 -2.62 3.29
C ASP A 124 4.60 -3.49 3.94
N LEU A 125 5.51 -4.09 3.17
CA LEU A 125 6.73 -4.71 3.73
C LEU A 125 7.52 -3.71 4.61
N ILE A 126 7.42 -2.40 4.33
CA ILE A 126 7.99 -1.37 5.21
C ILE A 126 7.37 -1.42 6.61
N ASN A 127 6.07 -1.66 6.70
CA ASN A 127 5.36 -1.80 7.99
C ASN A 127 5.69 -3.12 8.68
N ASP A 128 5.97 -4.17 7.92
CA ASP A 128 6.41 -5.47 8.45
C ASP A 128 7.86 -5.40 8.97
N GLY A 129 8.67 -4.51 8.41
CA GLY A 129 10.06 -4.27 8.82
C GLY A 129 11.05 -5.28 8.26
N GLU A 130 10.59 -6.23 7.44
CA GLU A 130 11.40 -7.24 6.78
C GLU A 130 10.84 -7.59 5.40
N ALA A 131 11.68 -8.15 4.53
CA ALA A 131 11.26 -8.66 3.24
C ALA A 131 11.86 -10.05 2.98
N ASP A 132 11.00 -10.97 2.57
CA ASP A 132 11.42 -12.28 2.06
C ASP A 132 11.85 -12.15 0.60
N VAL A 133 13.09 -12.56 0.30
CA VAL A 133 13.68 -12.56 -1.04
C VAL A 133 14.47 -13.83 -1.29
N GLU A 134 14.58 -14.24 -2.55
CA GLU A 134 15.42 -15.37 -2.95
C GLU A 134 16.76 -14.88 -3.49
N CYS A 135 17.86 -15.58 -3.17
CA CYS A 135 19.14 -15.25 -3.79
C CYS A 135 19.14 -15.63 -5.29
N PRO A 136 19.43 -14.70 -6.21
CA PRO A 136 19.35 -14.95 -7.66
C PRO A 136 20.43 -15.91 -8.21
N SER A 137 21.39 -16.35 -7.36
CA SER A 137 22.47 -17.26 -7.78
C SER A 137 22.38 -18.63 -7.15
N CYS A 138 22.01 -18.74 -5.88
CA CYS A 138 21.99 -20.02 -5.17
C CYS A 138 20.61 -20.41 -4.65
N GLU A 139 19.58 -19.63 -4.96
CA GLU A 139 18.17 -19.91 -4.63
C GLU A 139 17.93 -20.09 -3.11
N ALA A 140 18.80 -19.50 -2.29
CA ALA A 140 18.60 -19.50 -0.85
C ALA A 140 17.50 -18.50 -0.49
N ASP A 141 16.54 -18.92 0.34
CA ASP A 141 15.57 -18.03 0.97
C ASP A 141 16.29 -17.11 1.97
N LEU A 142 16.09 -15.80 1.82
CA LEU A 142 16.69 -14.78 2.65
C LEU A 142 15.60 -13.88 3.23
N VAL A 143 15.72 -13.57 4.52
CA VAL A 143 14.94 -12.51 5.17
C VAL A 143 15.86 -11.31 5.33
N VAL A 144 15.48 -10.18 4.72
CA VAL A 144 16.25 -8.93 4.84
C VAL A 144 15.55 -7.98 5.80
N SER A 145 16.28 -7.45 6.78
CA SER A 145 15.76 -6.42 7.68
C SER A 145 15.66 -5.08 6.95
N LEU A 146 14.52 -4.40 7.12
CA LEU A 146 14.26 -3.03 6.67
C LEU A 146 14.35 -2.02 7.83
N ASP A 147 14.87 -2.45 8.98
CA ASP A 147 15.24 -1.58 10.10
C ASP A 147 16.65 -1.02 9.87
N PRO A 148 16.83 0.31 9.78
CA PRO A 148 18.15 0.92 9.59
C PRO A 148 19.17 0.61 10.70
N ASP A 149 18.73 0.21 11.89
CA ASP A 149 19.62 -0.15 13.00
C ASP A 149 20.10 -1.62 12.95
N ASP A 150 19.47 -2.46 12.12
CA ASP A 150 19.75 -3.91 12.03
C ASP A 150 19.91 -4.44 10.58
N SER A 151 19.91 -3.55 9.59
CA SER A 151 20.01 -3.95 8.18
C SER A 151 21.45 -4.07 7.67
N GLU A 152 21.72 -5.15 6.95
CA GLU A 152 22.94 -5.33 6.14
C GLU A 152 22.78 -4.81 4.71
N ILE A 153 21.60 -4.26 4.36
CA ILE A 153 21.32 -3.70 3.03
C ILE A 153 21.94 -2.32 2.89
N GLU A 154 22.67 -2.09 1.80
CA GLU A 154 23.11 -0.76 1.41
C GLU A 154 21.91 -0.01 0.79
N PRO A 155 21.43 1.11 1.39
CA PRO A 155 20.29 1.84 0.87
C PRO A 155 20.53 2.38 -0.54
N ASP A 156 19.51 2.33 -1.40
CA ASP A 156 19.57 2.92 -2.74
C ASP A 156 18.30 3.74 -3.03
N LEU A 157 18.51 4.96 -3.53
CA LEU A 157 17.46 5.91 -3.93
C LEU A 157 17.57 6.27 -5.42
N SER A 158 18.32 5.50 -6.20
CA SER A 158 18.54 5.73 -7.63
C SER A 158 17.28 5.54 -8.47
N ALA A 159 16.37 4.67 -8.04
CA ALA A 159 15.05 4.51 -8.66
C ALA A 159 14.17 5.74 -8.40
N GLU A 160 13.48 6.23 -9.43
CA GLU A 160 12.60 7.42 -9.33
C GLU A 160 11.54 7.25 -8.24
N LEU A 161 10.93 6.07 -8.16
CA LEU A 161 9.94 5.74 -7.13
C LEU A 161 10.54 5.80 -5.73
N ALA A 162 11.72 5.23 -5.52
CA ALA A 162 12.42 5.24 -4.23
C ALA A 162 12.70 6.67 -3.77
N GLY A 163 13.28 7.50 -4.65
CA GLY A 163 13.55 8.91 -4.37
C GLY A 163 12.29 9.70 -4.04
N ARG A 164 11.18 9.44 -4.74
CA ARG A 164 9.87 10.08 -4.47
C ARG A 164 9.32 9.69 -3.10
N LEU A 165 9.20 8.39 -2.83
CA LEU A 165 8.65 7.86 -1.58
C LEU A 165 9.47 8.32 -0.36
N HIS A 166 10.80 8.28 -0.47
CA HIS A 166 11.70 8.79 0.56
C HIS A 166 11.46 10.28 0.82
N ALA A 167 11.40 11.11 -0.23
CA ALA A 167 11.19 12.55 -0.08
C ALA A 167 9.81 12.87 0.54
N GLU A 168 8.77 12.12 0.18
CA GLU A 168 7.43 12.25 0.73
C GLU A 168 7.39 11.87 2.22
N ALA A 169 8.05 10.77 2.60
CA ALA A 169 8.17 10.34 4.00
C ALA A 169 8.93 11.36 4.87
N VAL A 170 10.06 11.88 4.39
CA VAL A 170 10.80 12.96 5.08
C VAL A 170 9.93 14.19 5.26
N LYS A 171 9.22 14.61 4.22
CA LYS A 171 8.33 15.77 4.27
C LYS A 171 7.17 15.58 5.24
N ALA A 172 6.65 14.36 5.35
CA ALA A 172 5.59 13.99 6.28
C ALA A 172 6.08 13.85 7.73
N GLY A 173 7.40 13.82 7.96
CA GLY A 173 7.98 13.68 9.29
C GLY A 173 8.18 12.23 9.74
N PHE A 174 8.25 11.28 8.80
CA PHE A 174 8.50 9.85 9.06
C PHE A 174 9.89 9.44 8.56
N PRO A 175 10.98 9.79 9.28
CA PRO A 175 12.34 9.47 8.84
C PRO A 175 12.67 7.98 8.84
N GLU A 176 12.04 7.19 9.72
CA GLU A 176 12.22 5.73 9.77
C GLU A 176 11.63 5.08 8.52
N VAL A 177 10.42 5.48 8.11
CA VAL A 177 9.82 5.08 6.82
C VAL A 177 10.72 5.49 5.65
N ALA A 178 11.28 6.70 5.67
CA ALA A 178 12.19 7.15 4.62
C ALA A 178 13.45 6.26 4.52
N ALA A 179 14.03 5.87 5.65
CA ALA A 179 15.17 4.96 5.68
C ALA A 179 14.80 3.55 5.16
N ALA A 180 13.67 3.01 5.61
CA ALA A 180 13.15 1.72 5.15
C ALA A 180 12.88 1.69 3.63
N VAL A 181 12.40 2.80 3.03
CA VAL A 181 12.30 2.93 1.57
C VAL A 181 13.68 2.74 0.92
N GLY A 182 14.73 3.37 1.44
CA GLY A 182 16.08 3.20 0.91
C GLY A 182 16.56 1.75 0.97
N LEU A 183 16.24 1.04 2.05
CA LEU A 183 16.60 -0.38 2.22
C LEU A 183 15.79 -1.29 1.29
N LEU A 184 14.49 -1.06 1.14
CA LEU A 184 13.62 -1.84 0.26
C LEU A 184 14.05 -1.78 -1.22
N PHE A 185 14.59 -0.64 -1.65
CA PHE A 185 15.16 -0.45 -2.99
C PHE A 185 16.68 -0.70 -3.05
N GLY A 186 17.30 -1.02 -1.92
CA GLY A 186 18.73 -1.17 -1.73
C GLY A 186 19.32 -2.45 -2.29
N ARG A 187 20.60 -2.66 -1.95
CA ARG A 187 21.38 -3.82 -2.38
C ARG A 187 21.90 -4.62 -1.20
N GLY A 188 21.67 -5.93 -1.23
CA GLY A 188 22.18 -6.88 -0.26
C GLY A 188 23.31 -7.74 -0.83
N VAL A 189 23.91 -8.53 0.06
CA VAL A 189 24.86 -9.59 -0.30
C VAL A 189 24.38 -10.89 0.34
N CYS A 190 24.24 -11.95 -0.45
CA CYS A 190 23.82 -13.24 0.06
C CYS A 190 24.91 -13.81 0.99
N PRO A 191 24.59 -14.19 2.24
CA PRO A 191 25.57 -14.73 3.18
C PRO A 191 26.09 -16.11 2.76
N GLU A 192 25.33 -16.88 1.97
CA GLU A 192 25.68 -18.23 1.55
C GLU A 192 26.69 -18.25 0.38
N CYS A 193 26.50 -17.38 -0.62
CA CYS A 193 27.31 -17.40 -1.84
C CYS A 193 28.03 -16.09 -2.17
N GLY A 194 27.81 -15.02 -1.40
CA GLY A 194 28.42 -13.70 -1.60
C GLY A 194 27.88 -12.92 -2.81
N THR A 195 26.82 -13.40 -3.47
CA THR A 195 26.21 -12.72 -4.61
C THR A 195 25.52 -11.44 -4.14
N SER A 196 25.83 -10.31 -4.79
CA SER A 196 25.08 -9.06 -4.60
C SER A 196 23.78 -9.09 -5.39
N PHE A 197 22.69 -8.60 -4.79
CA PHE A 197 21.36 -8.53 -5.40
C PHE A 197 20.65 -7.23 -5.01
N SER A 198 19.67 -6.81 -5.81
CA SER A 198 18.73 -5.75 -5.43
C SER A 198 17.49 -6.36 -4.77
N VAL A 199 17.09 -5.83 -3.63
CA VAL A 199 15.89 -6.29 -2.89
C VAL A 199 14.64 -6.11 -3.78
N ALA A 200 14.46 -4.91 -4.33
CA ALA A 200 13.36 -4.59 -5.24
C ALA A 200 13.29 -5.50 -6.48
N GLU A 201 14.43 -5.84 -7.10
CA GLU A 201 14.44 -6.76 -8.24
C GLU A 201 14.04 -8.18 -7.85
N GLN A 202 14.43 -8.66 -6.65
CA GLN A 202 14.01 -9.99 -6.18
C GLN A 202 12.53 -10.02 -5.80
N LEU A 203 11.97 -8.90 -5.32
CA LEU A 203 10.53 -8.80 -5.06
C LEU A 203 9.70 -8.74 -6.35
N ALA A 204 10.30 -8.35 -7.48
CA ALA A 204 9.65 -8.27 -8.79
C ALA A 204 9.75 -9.56 -9.62
N ALA A 205 10.59 -10.52 -9.23
CA ALA A 205 10.85 -11.78 -9.91
C ALA A 205 9.72 -12.81 -9.68
#